data_AF-A0A3D4HCU9-F1
#
_entry.id   AF-A0A3D4HCU9-F1
#
_cell.length_a   1.000
_cell.length_b   1.000
_cell.length_c   1.000
_cell.angle_alpha   90.00
_cell.angle_beta   90.00
_cell.angle_gamma   90.00
#
_symmetry.space_group_name_H-M   'P 1'
#
loop_
_entity.id
_entity.type
_entity.pdbx_description
1 polymer ?
#
loop_
_entity_poly.entity_id
_entity_poly.type
_entity_poly.pdbx_seq_one_letter_code
_entity_poly.pdbx_strand_id
1 'polypeptide(L)' 'MPQSASWKAIAAMSENRVIGNGNEIPWRISEDFKWFKATTMGGVLVMGRKTWDSIGRPLPGR' A
#
# COMPACT_ATOMS: atom_id res chain seq x y z
N MET A 1 8.06 -5.20 29.18
CA MET A 1 7.09 -4.38 28.41
C MET A 1 7.32 -4.66 26.94
N PRO A 2 6.34 -5.10 26.14
CA PRO A 2 6.55 -5.17 24.70
C PRO A 2 6.84 -3.74 24.21
N GLN A 3 7.95 -3.59 23.50
CA GLN A 3 8.38 -2.32 22.93
C GLN A 3 7.25 -1.77 22.05
N SER A 4 6.93 -0.48 22.17
CA SER A 4 5.95 0.18 21.31
C SER A 4 6.39 0.00 19.86
N ALA A 5 5.74 -0.90 19.13
CA ALA A 5 5.99 -1.07 17.70
C ALA A 5 5.63 0.23 16.99
N SER A 6 6.57 0.79 16.23
CA SER A 6 6.33 1.96 15.39
C SER A 6 5.66 1.52 14.10
N TRP A 7 4.41 1.93 13.89
CA TRP A 7 3.63 1.61 12.70
C TRP A 7 3.74 2.75 11.68
N LYS A 8 3.81 2.41 10.39
CA LYS A 8 3.78 3.38 9.29
C LYS A 8 2.53 3.15 8.45
N ALA A 9 1.72 4.19 8.28
CA ALA A 9 0.64 4.21 7.31
C ALA A 9 1.15 4.79 5.99
N ILE A 10 0.87 4.13 4.88
CA ILE A 10 1.31 4.53 3.54
C ILE A 10 0.08 4.57 2.63
N ALA A 11 -0.12 5.70 1.95
CA ALA A 11 -1.18 5.88 0.96
C ALA A 11 -0.74 6.88 -0.11
N ALA A 12 -1.11 6.62 -1.37
CA ALA A 12 -1.15 7.61 -2.42
C ALA A 12 -2.53 8.28 -2.40
N MET A 13 -2.58 9.61 -2.46
CA MET A 13 -3.80 10.38 -2.26
C MET A 13 -3.79 11.63 -3.15
N SER A 14 -4.89 11.90 -3.84
CA SER A 14 -5.07 13.14 -4.59
C SER A 14 -5.30 14.35 -3.68
N GLU A 15 -5.23 15.56 -4.23
CA GLU A 15 -5.47 16.81 -3.48
C GLU A 15 -6.88 16.86 -2.86
N ASN A 16 -7.88 16.26 -3.52
CA ASN A 16 -9.24 16.11 -3.00
C ASN A 16 -9.45 14.84 -2.15
N ARG A 17 -8.37 14.24 -1.63
CA ARG A 17 -8.37 13.11 -0.70
C ARG A 17 -8.88 11.77 -1.26
N VAL A 18 -8.95 11.62 -2.57
CA VAL A 18 -9.29 10.34 -3.21
C VAL A 18 -8.08 9.42 -3.16
N ILE A 19 -8.31 8.16 -2.78
CA ILE A 19 -7.29 7.09 -2.74
C ILE A 19 -7.61 5.91 -3.67
N GLY A 20 -8.79 5.93 -4.29
CA GLY A 20 -9.30 4.83 -5.11
C GLY A 20 -10.58 5.21 -5.84
N ASN A 21 -10.89 4.51 -6.92
CA ASN A 21 -12.16 4.58 -7.63
C ASN A 21 -12.64 3.14 -7.91
N GLY A 22 -13.78 2.74 -7.33
CA GLY A 22 -14.18 1.33 -7.32
C GLY A 22 -13.20 0.46 -6.52
N ASN A 23 -12.62 -0.56 -7.15
CA ASN A 23 -11.60 -1.43 -6.55
C ASN A 23 -10.19 -1.17 -7.11
N GLU A 24 -9.97 -0.02 -7.76
CA GLU A 24 -8.73 0.31 -8.45
C GLU A 24 -8.15 1.65 -8.00
N ILE A 25 -6.85 1.83 -8.27
CA ILE A 25 -6.17 3.12 -8.16
C ILE A 25 -6.42 3.87 -9.47
N PRO A 26 -6.99 5.09 -9.44
CA PRO A 26 -7.43 5.79 -10.66
C PRO A 26 -6.28 6.39 -11.48
N TRP A 27 -5.03 6.16 -11.08
CA TRP A 27 -3.83 6.62 -11.78
C TRP A 27 -2.84 5.47 -12.00
N ARG A 28 -2.00 5.62 -13.03
CA ARG A 28 -0.87 4.72 -13.34
C ARG A 28 0.42 5.51 -13.36
N ILE A 29 1.06 5.63 -12.20
CA ILE A 29 2.32 6.37 -12.01
C ILE A 29 3.40 5.34 -11.62
N SER A 30 4.35 5.08 -12.52
CA SER A 30 5.31 3.98 -12.33
C SER A 30 6.24 4.22 -11.12
N GLU A 31 6.56 5.49 -10.88
CA GLU A 31 7.41 6.01 -9.83
C GLU A 31 6.80 5.77 -8.45
N ASP A 32 5.47 5.94 -8.33
CA ASP A 32 4.72 5.68 -7.09
C ASP A 32 4.80 4.20 -6.71
N PHE A 33 4.57 3.29 -7.65
CA PHE A 33 4.70 1.84 -7.40
C PHE A 33 6.13 1.42 -7.07
N LYS A 34 7.14 2.01 -7.72
CA LYS A 34 8.56 1.76 -7.40
C LYS A 34 8.89 2.22 -5.98
N TRP A 35 8.44 3.41 -5.61
CA TRP A 35 8.63 3.96 -4.28
C TRP A 35 7.91 3.10 -3.23
N PHE A 36 6.64 2.72 -3.45
CA PHE A 36 5.89 1.85 -2.56
C PHE A 36 6.61 0.51 -2.34
N LYS A 37 7.09 -0.12 -3.42
CA LYS A 37 7.86 -1.36 -3.34
C LYS A 37 9.13 -1.19 -2.51
N ALA A 38 9.90 -0.12 -2.73
CA ALA A 38 11.14 0.14 -2.00
C ALA A 38 10.86 0.38 -0.50
N THR A 39 9.84 1.17 -0.19
CA THR A 39 9.46 1.53 1.19
C THR A 39 8.92 0.36 2.00
N THR A 40 8.28 -0.62 1.33
CA THR A 40 7.62 -1.76 1.99
C THR A 40 8.40 -3.06 1.95
N MET A 41 9.55 -3.08 1.27
CA MET A 41 10.37 -4.28 1.11
C MET A 41 10.86 -4.83 2.46
N GLY A 42 10.71 -6.14 2.66
CA GLY A 42 11.15 -6.83 3.88
C GLY A 42 10.29 -6.54 5.11
N GLY A 43 9.26 -5.70 5.00
CA GLY A 43 8.29 -5.43 6.04
C GLY A 43 7.07 -6.34 5.96
N VAL A 44 6.20 -6.24 6.97
CA VAL A 44 4.87 -6.88 6.96
C VAL A 44 3.85 -5.86 6.46
N LEU A 45 3.11 -6.21 5.41
CA LEU A 45 2.01 -5.39 4.92
C LEU A 45 0.68 -5.79 5.57
N VAL A 46 0.06 -4.83 6.24
CA VAL A 46 -1.32 -4.94 6.71
C VAL A 46 -2.20 -4.13 5.75
N MET A 47 -3.20 -4.78 5.14
CA MET A 47 -4.13 -4.15 4.21
C MET A 47 -5.54 -4.72 4.37
N GLY A 48 -6.54 -3.96 3.92
CA GLY A 48 -7.92 -4.42 3.92
C GLY A 48 -8.17 -5.52 2.87
N ARG A 49 -9.19 -6.35 3.11
CA ARG A 49 -9.56 -7.48 2.22
C ARG A 49 -9.78 -7.05 0.76
N LYS A 50 -10.47 -5.93 0.50
CA LYS A 50 -10.71 -5.47 -0.88
C LYS A 50 -9.41 -5.05 -1.60
N THR A 51 -8.43 -4.51 -0.88
CA THR A 51 -7.10 -4.18 -1.42
C THR A 51 -6.32 -5.45 -1.76
N TRP A 52 -6.44 -6.49 -0.92
CA TRP A 52 -5.88 -7.79 -1.24
C TRP A 52 -6.49 -8.38 -2.51
N ASP A 53 -7.82 -8.36 -2.62
CA ASP A 53 -8.54 -8.88 -3.78
C ASP A 53 -8.15 -8.16 -5.08
N SER A 54 -7.91 -6.84 -5.04
CA SER A 54 -7.48 -6.08 -6.23
C SER A 54 -6.04 -6.36 -6.66
N ILE A 55 -5.16 -6.76 -5.73
CA ILE A 55 -3.79 -7.21 -6.03
C ILE A 55 -3.79 -8.68 -6.48
N GLY A 56 -4.62 -9.51 -5.86
CA GLY A 56 -4.85 -10.92 -6.19
C GLY A 56 -3.71 -11.88 -5.82
N ARG A 57 -2.63 -11.40 -5.19
CA ARG A 57 -1.46 -12.22 -4.84
C ARG A 57 -0.62 -11.62 -3.72
N PRO A 58 0.15 -12.46 -3.00
CA PRO A 58 1.24 -11.98 -2.17
C PRO A 58 2.23 -11.15 -3.00
N LEU A 59 2.81 -10.19 -2.33
CA LEU A 59 3.64 -9.17 -2.92
C LEU A 59 5.11 -9.62 -2.71
N PRO A 60 5.89 -10.01 -3.75
CA PRO A 60 7.18 -10.67 -3.54
C PRO A 60 8.14 -9.93 -2.60
N GLY A 61 8.51 -10.55 -1.48
CA GLY A 61 9.37 -9.98 -0.44
C GLY A 61 8.64 -9.23 0.69
N ARG A 62 7.31 -9.37 0.83
CA ARG A 62 6.47 -8.85 1.92
C ARG A 62 5.12 -9.57 2.01
#